data_AF-A0A376E940-F1
#
_entry.id   AF-A0A376E940-F1
#
_cell.length_a   1.000
_cell.length_b   1.000
_cell.length_c   1.000
_cell.angle_alpha   90.00
_cell.angle_beta   90.00
_cell.angle_gamma   90.00
#
_symmetry.space_group_name_H-M   'P 1'
#
loop_
_entity.id
_entity.type
_entity.pdbx_description
1 polymer ?
#
loop_
_entity_poly.entity_id
_entity_poly.type
_entity_poly.pdbx_seq_one_letter_code
_entity_poly.pdbx_strand_id
1 'polypeptide(L)'
;MKNIFIVLGIILGIAVFAAGSRLFKNTKSKELTTEKENEKIMDNKNVREIYFAGGCFWGTEHFFQQIRGVVGTEVGYANGNTQNPTYEEVVSHTTGFAETVKVKYDPEQVDLKLLIDLYFKTIDPTTLDQQGNDRGNQYRTGIYFSNKADEEVVKK
;
A
#
# COMPACT_ATOMS: atom_id res chain seq x y z
N MET A 1 -61.68 10.42 5.62
CA MET A 1 -60.76 9.82 4.63
C MET A 1 -59.36 10.45 4.57
N LYS A 2 -59.15 11.73 4.92
CA LYS A 2 -57.81 12.36 4.90
C LYS A 2 -56.80 11.80 5.91
N ASN A 3 -57.25 11.28 7.06
CA ASN A 3 -56.34 10.79 8.11
C ASN A 3 -55.77 9.39 7.82
N ILE A 4 -56.39 8.61 6.93
CA ILE A 4 -55.91 7.25 6.62
C ILE A 4 -54.66 7.28 5.72
N PHE A 5 -54.57 8.26 4.81
CA PHE A 5 -53.44 8.43 3.90
C PHE A 5 -52.18 8.95 4.58
N ILE A 6 -52.31 9.76 5.64
CA ILE A 6 -51.18 10.28 6.43
C ILE A 6 -50.52 9.15 7.24
N VAL A 7 -51.31 8.26 7.84
CA VAL A 7 -50.80 7.14 8.64
C VAL A 7 -50.06 6.11 7.77
N LEU A 8 -50.58 5.80 6.57
CA LEU A 8 -49.90 4.91 5.61
C LEU A 8 -48.56 5.47 5.10
N GLY A 9 -48.47 6.79 4.86
CA GLY A 9 -47.23 7.44 4.45
C GLY A 9 -46.13 7.42 5.52
N ILE A 10 -46.50 7.56 6.79
CA ILE A 10 -45.56 7.51 7.92
C ILE A 10 -45.04 6.08 8.15
N ILE A 11 -45.90 5.06 8.06
CA ILE A 11 -45.51 3.65 8.20
C ILE A 11 -44.54 3.23 7.09
N LEU A 12 -44.79 3.66 5.84
CA LEU A 12 -43.92 3.34 4.71
C LEU A 12 -42.55 4.05 4.83
N GLY A 13 -42.52 5.32 5.28
CA GLY A 13 -41.29 6.06 5.52
C GLY A 13 -40.40 5.46 6.63
N ILE A 14 -41.00 4.97 7.72
CA ILE A 14 -40.27 4.32 8.81
C ILE A 14 -39.70 2.96 8.36
N ALA A 15 -40.44 2.19 7.55
CA ALA A 15 -39.97 0.91 7.04
C ALA A 15 -38.76 1.06 6.09
N VAL A 16 -38.76 2.07 5.23
CA VAL A 16 -37.62 2.37 4.33
C VAL A 16 -36.39 2.83 5.11
N PHE A 17 -36.56 3.67 6.15
CA PHE A 17 -35.46 4.14 6.99
C PHE A 17 -34.84 3.01 7.86
N ALA A 18 -35.67 2.10 8.38
CA ALA A 18 -35.22 0.94 9.14
C ALA A 18 -34.49 -0.10 8.27
N ALA A 19 -34.90 -0.27 7.00
CA ALA A 19 -34.21 -1.15 6.06
C ALA A 19 -32.85 -0.60 5.64
N GLY A 20 -32.78 0.69 5.29
CA GLY A 20 -31.52 1.35 4.89
C GLY A 20 -30.44 1.33 5.98
N SER A 21 -30.83 1.54 7.24
CA SER A 21 -29.90 1.49 8.39
C SER A 21 -29.40 0.07 8.71
N ARG A 22 -30.23 -0.97 8.49
CA ARG A 22 -29.80 -2.37 8.63
C ARG A 22 -28.84 -2.81 7.53
N LEU A 23 -29.09 -2.43 6.28
CA LEU A 23 -28.19 -2.70 5.15
C LEU A 23 -26.82 -2.03 5.34
N PHE A 24 -26.79 -0.78 5.79
CA PHE A 24 -25.54 -0.08 6.12
C PHE A 24 -24.77 -0.72 7.29
N LYS A 25 -25.46 -1.10 8.38
CA LYS A 25 -24.81 -1.77 9.52
C LYS A 25 -24.20 -3.12 9.12
N ASN A 26 -24.90 -3.90 8.30
CA ASN A 26 -24.45 -5.24 7.91
C ASN A 26 -23.22 -5.20 6.98
N THR A 27 -23.13 -4.17 6.13
CA THR A 27 -21.97 -3.96 5.24
C THR A 27 -20.73 -3.58 6.06
N LYS A 28 -20.86 -2.62 6.99
CA LYS A 28 -19.77 -2.20 7.87
C LYS A 28 -19.28 -3.33 8.77
N SER A 29 -20.20 -4.13 9.34
CA SER A 29 -19.80 -5.28 10.16
C SER A 29 -19.07 -6.36 9.36
N LYS A 30 -19.45 -6.58 8.10
CA LYS A 30 -18.81 -7.57 7.22
C LYS A 30 -17.40 -7.14 6.80
N GLU A 31 -17.21 -5.87 6.52
CA GLU A 31 -15.89 -5.28 6.21
C GLU A 31 -14.94 -5.39 7.42
N LEU A 32 -15.41 -5.00 8.61
CA LEU A 32 -14.66 -5.12 9.87
C LEU A 32 -14.31 -6.57 10.25
N THR A 33 -15.15 -7.54 9.93
CA THR A 33 -14.81 -8.97 10.17
C THR A 33 -13.78 -9.48 9.16
N THR A 34 -13.85 -9.01 7.91
CA THR A 34 -12.94 -9.44 6.85
C THR A 34 -11.54 -8.87 7.07
N GLU A 35 -11.43 -7.60 7.49
CA GLU A 35 -10.15 -6.99 7.88
C GLU A 35 -9.49 -7.72 9.06
N LYS A 36 -10.25 -8.00 10.13
CA LYS A 36 -9.73 -8.71 11.31
C LYS A 36 -9.31 -10.14 11.01
N GLU A 37 -10.03 -10.84 10.13
CA GLU A 37 -9.67 -12.20 9.72
C GLU A 37 -8.42 -12.19 8.84
N ASN A 38 -8.30 -11.23 7.92
CA ASN A 38 -7.10 -11.04 7.11
C ASN A 38 -5.88 -10.63 7.96
N GLU A 39 -6.04 -9.75 8.95
CA GLU A 39 -4.99 -9.41 9.93
C GLU A 39 -4.52 -10.66 10.68
N LYS A 40 -5.45 -11.50 11.16
CA LYS A 40 -5.13 -12.73 11.88
C LYS A 40 -4.44 -13.77 11.00
N ILE A 41 -4.80 -13.86 9.72
CA ILE A 41 -4.14 -14.74 8.75
C ILE A 41 -2.73 -14.23 8.43
N MET A 42 -2.56 -12.92 8.33
CA MET A 42 -1.25 -12.29 8.16
C MET A 42 -0.35 -12.49 9.38
N ASP A 43 -0.90 -12.48 10.60
CA ASP A 43 -0.18 -12.73 11.86
C ASP A 43 0.33 -14.19 11.97
N ASN A 44 -0.34 -15.15 11.31
CA ASN A 44 0.07 -16.56 11.29
C ASN A 44 0.99 -16.92 10.10
N LYS A 45 1.20 -16.01 9.15
CA LYS A 45 2.17 -16.19 8.06
C LYS A 45 3.51 -15.56 8.44
N ASN A 46 4.61 -16.17 8.02
CA ASN A 46 5.95 -15.59 8.13
C ASN A 46 6.13 -14.46 7.11
N VAL A 47 5.34 -13.39 7.25
CA VAL A 47 5.36 -12.24 6.35
C VAL A 47 6.70 -11.52 6.53
N ARG A 48 7.38 -11.29 5.41
CA ARG A 48 8.62 -10.52 5.35
C ARG A 48 8.39 -9.17 4.71
N GLU A 49 9.31 -8.24 4.96
CA GLU A 49 9.26 -6.89 4.39
C GLU A 49 10.58 -6.53 3.71
N ILE A 50 10.48 -5.75 2.64
CA ILE A 50 11.60 -5.14 1.91
C ILE A 50 11.13 -3.79 1.35
N TYR A 51 12.05 -2.89 1.03
CA TYR A 51 11.73 -1.54 0.59
C TYR A 51 12.38 -1.24 -0.76
N PHE A 52 11.61 -0.76 -1.73
CA PHE A 52 12.07 -0.45 -3.09
C PHE A 52 11.82 1.02 -3.43
N ALA A 53 12.84 1.70 -3.93
CA ALA A 53 12.77 3.07 -4.47
C ALA A 53 13.16 3.03 -5.95
N GLY A 54 12.23 3.35 -6.85
CA GLY A 54 12.40 3.11 -8.29
C GLY A 54 11.72 4.13 -9.16
N GLY A 55 11.76 5.41 -8.78
CA GLY A 55 11.00 6.48 -9.43
C GLY A 55 9.75 6.86 -8.65
N CYS A 56 8.73 7.38 -9.34
CA CYS A 56 7.46 7.68 -8.70
C CYS A 56 6.88 6.43 -8.00
N PHE A 57 6.62 6.54 -6.71
CA PHE A 57 6.14 5.42 -5.90
C PHE A 57 4.75 4.90 -6.33
N TRP A 58 3.94 5.65 -7.07
CA TRP A 58 2.62 5.21 -7.52
C TRP A 58 2.73 4.10 -8.55
N GLY A 59 3.65 4.27 -9.52
CA GLY A 59 3.93 3.24 -10.51
C GLY A 59 4.59 2.02 -9.87
N THR A 60 5.55 2.26 -8.98
CA THR A 60 6.27 1.20 -8.26
C THR A 60 5.32 0.39 -7.37
N GLU A 61 4.44 1.05 -6.61
CA GLU A 61 3.46 0.39 -5.75
C GLU A 61 2.47 -0.42 -6.57
N HIS A 62 1.89 0.20 -7.60
CA HIS A 62 0.93 -0.48 -8.47
C HIS A 62 1.50 -1.76 -9.06
N PHE A 63 2.78 -1.74 -9.47
CA PHE A 63 3.49 -2.93 -9.95
C PHE A 63 3.55 -4.04 -8.89
N PHE A 64 4.02 -3.74 -7.67
CA PHE A 64 4.15 -4.75 -6.61
C PHE A 64 2.80 -5.33 -6.20
N GLN A 65 1.73 -4.54 -6.21
CA GLN A 65 0.37 -5.02 -5.93
C GLN A 65 -0.10 -6.12 -6.90
N GLN A 66 0.48 -6.22 -8.10
CA GLN A 66 0.13 -7.27 -9.08
C GLN A 66 0.86 -8.60 -8.85
N ILE A 67 1.85 -8.64 -7.96
CA ILE A 67 2.70 -9.83 -7.78
C ILE A 67 2.03 -10.80 -6.80
N ARG A 68 1.76 -12.03 -7.27
CA ARG A 68 1.26 -13.10 -6.41
C ARG A 68 2.27 -13.38 -5.28
N GLY A 69 1.80 -13.36 -4.05
CA GLY A 69 2.63 -13.52 -2.85
C GLY A 69 2.99 -12.20 -2.18
N VAL A 70 2.82 -11.06 -2.85
CA VAL A 70 2.78 -9.75 -2.17
C VAL A 70 1.42 -9.65 -1.46
N VAL A 71 1.47 -9.38 -0.15
CA VAL A 71 0.30 -9.35 0.74
C VAL A 71 -0.01 -7.95 1.26
N GLY A 72 0.87 -6.98 1.01
CA GLY A 72 0.62 -5.58 1.32
C GLY A 72 1.70 -4.66 0.74
N THR A 73 1.30 -3.45 0.39
CA THR A 73 2.20 -2.36 -0.02
C THR A 73 1.87 -1.11 0.78
N GLU A 74 2.88 -0.28 1.00
CA GLU A 74 2.72 1.04 1.61
C GLU A 74 3.76 1.99 1.00
N VAL A 75 3.31 3.14 0.50
CA VAL A 75 4.20 4.19 -0.01
C VAL A 75 4.69 5.09 1.12
N GLY A 76 5.90 5.63 0.96
CA GLY A 76 6.46 6.60 1.90
C GLY A 76 7.82 7.10 1.45
N TYR A 77 8.57 7.60 2.42
CA TYR A 77 9.89 8.21 2.19
C TYR A 77 10.95 7.50 3.03
N ALA A 78 12.02 7.03 2.39
CA ALA A 78 13.12 6.37 3.09
C ALA A 78 14.47 7.04 2.80
N ASN A 79 15.43 6.76 3.68
CA ASN A 79 16.84 7.07 3.47
C ASN A 79 17.15 8.57 3.24
N GLY A 80 16.50 9.44 4.02
CA GLY A 80 16.73 10.90 4.04
C GLY A 80 17.34 11.40 5.36
N ASN A 81 17.46 12.71 5.48
CA ASN A 81 18.28 13.36 6.52
C ASN A 81 17.49 14.01 7.67
N THR A 82 16.15 13.99 7.63
CA THR A 82 15.27 14.58 8.65
C THR A 82 14.31 13.52 9.22
N GLN A 83 13.52 13.86 10.23
CA GLN A 83 12.49 12.98 10.78
C GLN A 83 11.11 13.38 10.26
N ASN A 84 10.26 12.39 9.95
CA ASN A 84 8.85 12.56 9.58
C ASN A 84 8.62 13.64 8.50
N PRO A 85 9.26 13.54 7.33
CA PRO A 85 9.14 14.56 6.30
C PRO A 85 7.70 14.64 5.75
N THR A 86 7.24 15.83 5.38
CA THR A 86 6.02 15.98 4.59
C THR A 86 6.30 15.82 3.09
N TYR A 87 5.25 15.64 2.30
CA TYR A 87 5.36 15.59 0.84
C TYR A 87 6.01 16.88 0.29
N GLU A 88 5.59 18.05 0.77
CA GLU A 88 6.09 19.35 0.35
C GLU A 88 7.59 19.51 0.64
N GLU A 89 8.05 18.98 1.76
CA GLU A 89 9.48 18.98 2.10
C GLU A 89 10.27 18.07 1.16
N VAL A 90 9.75 16.89 0.81
CA VAL A 90 10.43 15.95 -0.09
C VAL A 90 10.52 16.49 -1.51
N VAL A 91 9.43 17.06 -2.05
CA VAL A 91 9.43 17.64 -3.42
C VAL A 91 10.31 18.88 -3.54
N SER A 92 10.78 19.47 -2.43
CA SER A 92 11.82 20.51 -2.47
C SER A 92 13.20 19.99 -2.90
N HIS A 93 13.39 18.66 -2.95
CA HIS A 93 14.64 17.96 -3.26
C HIS A 93 15.79 18.17 -2.25
N THR A 94 15.52 18.81 -1.10
CA THR A 94 16.57 19.15 -0.12
C THR A 94 16.72 18.15 1.02
N THR A 95 15.73 17.28 1.23
CA THR A 95 15.67 16.39 2.40
C THR A 95 16.49 15.11 2.25
N GLY A 96 16.85 14.75 1.01
CA GLY A 96 17.58 13.53 0.66
C GLY A 96 16.74 12.26 0.69
N PHE A 97 15.43 12.33 0.99
CA PHE A 97 14.56 11.16 0.97
C PHE A 97 14.38 10.59 -0.44
N ALA A 98 14.15 9.29 -0.55
CA ALA A 98 13.65 8.60 -1.74
C ALA A 98 12.17 8.29 -1.58
N GLU A 99 11.38 8.48 -2.64
CA GLU A 99 10.08 7.83 -2.76
C GLU A 99 10.27 6.32 -2.75
N THR A 100 9.60 5.65 -1.81
CA THR A 100 9.87 4.25 -1.49
C THR A 100 8.57 3.51 -1.26
N VAL A 101 8.52 2.25 -1.70
CA VAL A 101 7.43 1.31 -1.43
C VAL A 101 7.92 0.25 -0.45
N LYS A 102 7.27 0.16 0.71
CA LYS A 102 7.37 -0.98 1.60
C LYS A 102 6.54 -2.14 1.02
N VAL A 103 7.17 -3.26 0.75
CA VAL A 103 6.55 -4.46 0.20
C VAL A 103 6.53 -5.54 1.27
N LYS A 104 5.33 -5.94 1.71
CA LYS A 104 5.11 -7.10 2.58
C LYS A 104 4.78 -8.31 1.73
N TYR A 105 5.51 -9.41 1.89
CA TYR A 105 5.37 -10.60 1.06
C TYR A 105 5.41 -11.90 1.86
N ASP A 106 4.77 -12.92 1.32
CA ASP A 106 4.77 -14.29 1.80
C ASP A 106 5.92 -15.07 1.14
N PRO A 107 7.00 -15.41 1.89
CA PRO A 107 8.16 -16.10 1.35
C PRO A 107 7.87 -17.52 0.86
N GLU A 108 6.73 -18.11 1.20
CA GLU A 108 6.30 -19.41 0.67
C GLU A 108 5.72 -19.29 -0.75
N GLN A 109 5.32 -18.09 -1.17
CA GLN A 109 4.73 -17.83 -2.50
C GLN A 109 5.69 -17.07 -3.43
N VAL A 110 6.49 -16.17 -2.90
CA VAL A 110 7.46 -15.36 -3.66
C VAL A 110 8.71 -15.12 -2.82
N ASP A 111 9.89 -15.36 -3.37
CA ASP A 111 11.15 -15.07 -2.67
C ASP A 111 11.69 -13.66 -2.98
N LEU A 112 12.60 -13.19 -2.13
CA LEU A 112 13.20 -11.86 -2.27
C LEU A 112 13.95 -11.69 -3.59
N LYS A 113 14.63 -12.76 -4.06
CA LYS A 113 15.39 -12.71 -5.31
C LYS A 113 14.46 -12.42 -6.49
N LEU A 114 13.33 -13.10 -6.57
CA LEU A 114 12.35 -12.89 -7.62
C LEU A 114 11.76 -11.48 -7.56
N LEU A 115 11.48 -10.95 -6.37
CA LEU A 115 11.02 -9.55 -6.23
C LEU A 115 12.06 -8.56 -6.77
N ILE A 116 13.34 -8.75 -6.45
CA ILE A 116 14.44 -7.90 -6.95
C ILE A 116 14.58 -8.04 -8.48
N ASP A 117 14.57 -9.27 -9.00
CA ASP A 117 14.64 -9.52 -10.45
C ASP A 117 13.48 -8.87 -11.22
N LEU A 118 12.28 -8.91 -10.65
CA LEU A 118 11.08 -8.30 -11.21
C LEU A 118 11.14 -6.78 -11.14
N TYR A 119 11.59 -6.23 -10.01
CA TYR A 119 11.81 -4.80 -9.81
C TYR A 119 12.79 -4.22 -10.86
N PHE A 120 13.94 -4.86 -11.09
CA PHE A 120 14.89 -4.38 -12.09
C PHE A 120 14.38 -4.46 -13.54
N LYS A 121 13.31 -5.21 -13.82
CA LYS A 121 12.67 -5.22 -15.14
C LYS A 121 11.75 -4.02 -15.36
N THR A 122 11.36 -3.30 -14.31
CA THR A 122 10.41 -2.18 -14.39
C THR A 122 11.06 -0.81 -14.35
N ILE A 123 12.36 -0.74 -14.08
CA ILE A 123 13.11 0.51 -13.94
C ILE A 123 14.38 0.50 -14.79
N ASP A 124 14.94 1.66 -15.06
CA ASP A 124 16.35 1.81 -15.44
C ASP A 124 17.20 2.03 -14.18
N PRO A 125 18.00 1.03 -13.73
CA PRO A 125 18.83 1.17 -12.53
C PRO A 125 20.13 1.94 -12.78
N THR A 126 20.41 2.35 -14.02
CA THR A 126 21.66 3.02 -14.40
C THR A 126 21.53 4.55 -14.42
N THR A 127 20.31 5.07 -14.36
CA THR A 127 20.05 6.51 -14.29
C THR A 127 20.23 7.03 -12.88
N LEU A 128 21.12 8.01 -12.73
CA LEU A 128 21.34 8.70 -11.46
C LEU A 128 20.18 9.65 -11.18
N ASP A 129 19.56 9.54 -9.99
CA ASP A 129 18.54 10.46 -9.47
C ASP A 129 17.40 10.75 -10.47
N GLN A 130 17.00 9.73 -11.23
CA GLN A 130 15.99 9.84 -12.27
C GLN A 130 15.37 8.47 -12.57
N GLN A 131 14.06 8.46 -12.87
CA GLN A 131 13.41 7.35 -13.53
C GLN A 131 12.42 7.84 -14.58
N GLY A 132 12.56 7.39 -15.83
CA GLY A 132 11.78 7.93 -16.94
C GLY A 132 11.89 9.45 -17.04
N ASN A 133 10.76 10.16 -16.94
CA ASN A 133 10.71 11.62 -16.96
C ASN A 133 10.79 12.26 -15.56
N ASP A 134 10.72 11.48 -14.48
CA ASP A 134 10.77 11.97 -13.11
C ASP A 134 12.23 12.21 -12.70
N ARG A 135 12.57 13.46 -12.37
CA ARG A 135 13.95 13.90 -12.10
C ARG A 135 14.10 14.48 -10.70
N GLY A 136 15.13 14.03 -9.98
CA GLY A 136 15.42 14.45 -8.62
C GLY A 136 15.85 13.26 -7.75
N ASN A 137 16.62 13.57 -6.70
CA ASN A 137 17.14 12.55 -5.78
C ASN A 137 16.06 11.66 -5.18
N GLN A 138 14.81 12.14 -5.05
CA GLN A 138 13.71 11.35 -4.55
C GLN A 138 13.28 10.22 -5.48
N TYR A 139 13.61 10.30 -6.77
CA TYR A 139 13.29 9.29 -7.78
C TYR A 139 14.45 8.32 -8.05
N ARG A 140 15.49 8.36 -7.23
CA ARG A 140 16.65 7.48 -7.36
C ARG A 140 16.29 6.01 -7.17
N THR A 141 17.09 5.15 -7.79
CA THR A 141 17.06 3.70 -7.60
C THR A 141 17.63 3.32 -6.23
N GLY A 142 16.93 2.45 -5.49
CA GLY A 142 17.37 1.96 -4.19
C GLY A 142 16.61 0.71 -3.73
N ILE A 143 17.31 -0.15 -2.99
CA ILE A 143 16.72 -1.27 -2.26
C ILE A 143 17.17 -1.12 -0.81
N TYR A 144 16.23 -1.00 0.11
CA TYR A 144 16.49 -0.84 1.53
C TYR A 144 15.92 -2.02 2.30
N PHE A 145 16.58 -2.39 3.39
CA PHE A 145 16.22 -3.54 4.21
C PHE A 145 16.43 -3.20 5.68
N SER A 146 15.52 -3.67 6.53
CA SER A 146 15.64 -3.59 7.99
C SER A 146 16.24 -4.87 8.58
N ASN A 147 16.07 -6.01 7.90
CA ASN A 147 16.60 -7.30 8.32
C ASN A 147 17.96 -7.57 7.69
N LYS A 148 18.98 -7.80 8.53
CA LYS A 148 20.34 -8.10 8.08
C LYS A 148 20.45 -9.37 7.22
N ALA A 149 19.53 -10.32 7.38
CA ALA A 149 19.51 -11.54 6.56
C ALA A 149 19.27 -11.26 5.07
N ASP A 150 18.66 -10.14 4.72
CA ASP A 150 18.37 -9.77 3.33
C ASP A 150 19.60 -9.17 2.61
N GLU A 151 20.61 -8.74 3.37
CA GLU A 151 21.81 -8.06 2.85
C GLU A 151 22.55 -8.87 1.78
N GLU A 152 22.68 -10.19 1.99
CA GLU A 152 23.37 -11.08 1.04
C GLU A 152 22.64 -11.13 -0.31
N VAL A 153 21.30 -11.18 -0.27
CA VAL A 153 20.48 -11.26 -1.48
C VAL A 153 20.46 -9.91 -2.21
N VAL A 154 20.38 -8.80 -1.46
CA VAL A 154 20.34 -7.44 -2.02
C VAL A 154 21.67 -7.03 -2.67
N LYS A 155 22.81 -7.48 -2.14
CA LYS A 155 24.14 -7.09 -2.64
C LYS A 155 24.66 -7.95 -3.80
N LYS A 156 23.97 -9.02 -4.14
CA LYS A 156 24.40 -9.99 -5.15
C LYS A 156 23.90 -9.63 -6.53
#